data_AF-A0A5C8VAL3-F1
#
_entry.id   AF-A0A5C8VAL3-F1
#
_cell.length_a   1.000
_cell.length_b   1.000
_cell.length_c   1.000
_cell.angle_alpha   90.00
_cell.angle_beta   90.00
_cell.angle_gamma   90.00
#
_symmetry.space_group_name_H-M   'P 1'
#
loop_
_entity.id
_entity.type
_entity.pdbx_description
1 polymer ?
#
loop_
_entity_poly.entity_id
_entity_poly.type
_entity_poly.pdbx_seq_one_letter_code
_entity_poly.pdbx_strand_id
1 'polypeptide(L)'
;MDRDVTVRLPHGLTDAAERIAREGGTTLDQFVATAVAKKLSAITSAAFLAERGARADLAAFDRLMTRQGGLPPALEDRLRD
;
A
#
# COMPACT_ATOMS: atom_id res chain seq x y z
N MET A 1 3.15 -9.60 21.93
CA MET A 1 2.18 -10.69 22.17
C MET A 1 1.32 -10.77 20.93
N ASP A 2 1.53 -11.78 20.11
CA ASP A 2 0.57 -12.07 19.04
C ASP A 2 -0.72 -12.57 19.68
N ARG A 3 -1.85 -12.10 19.15
CA ARG A 3 -3.18 -12.55 19.56
C ARG A 3 -3.75 -13.42 18.45
N ASP A 4 -4.15 -14.63 18.81
CA ASP A 4 -4.85 -15.51 17.89
C ASP A 4 -6.26 -14.96 17.60
N VAL A 5 -6.62 -14.95 16.31
CA VAL A 5 -7.94 -14.51 15.85
C VAL A 5 -8.55 -15.64 15.02
N THR A 6 -9.67 -16.19 15.47
CA THR A 6 -10.42 -17.21 14.73
C THR A 6 -11.55 -16.57 13.94
N VAL A 7 -11.57 -16.80 12.63
CA VAL A 7 -12.63 -16.32 11.73
C VAL A 7 -13.22 -17.50 10.98
N ARG A 8 -14.56 -17.58 10.91
CA ARG A 8 -15.25 -18.57 10.06
C ARG A 8 -15.59 -17.94 8.71
N LEU A 9 -15.07 -18.52 7.64
CA LEU A 9 -15.31 -18.09 6.26
C LEU A 9 -16.31 -19.04 5.58
N PRO A 10 -17.15 -18.55 4.65
CA PRO A 10 -17.95 -19.42 3.78
C PRO A 10 -17.04 -20.38 2.98
N HIS A 11 -17.50 -21.60 2.73
CA HIS A 11 -16.71 -22.65 2.05
C HIS A 11 -16.01 -22.17 0.78
N GLY A 12 -16.75 -21.57 -0.17
CA GLY A 12 -16.16 -21.11 -1.43
C GLY A 12 -15.11 -20.00 -1.26
N LEU A 13 -15.18 -19.23 -0.17
CA LEU A 13 -14.15 -18.23 0.14
C LEU A 13 -12.89 -18.88 0.70
N THR A 14 -13.04 -19.90 1.55
CA THR A 14 -11.92 -20.72 2.04
C THR A 14 -11.20 -21.38 0.88
N ASP A 15 -11.92 -22.05 -0.02
CA ASP A 15 -11.34 -22.74 -1.18
C ASP A 15 -10.56 -21.78 -2.10
N ALA A 16 -11.12 -20.59 -2.33
CA ALA A 16 -10.47 -19.57 -3.14
C ALA A 16 -9.20 -19.03 -2.45
N ALA A 17 -9.26 -18.74 -1.15
CA ALA A 17 -8.12 -18.26 -0.38
C ALA A 17 -6.99 -19.29 -0.33
N GLU A 18 -7.30 -20.57 -0.12
CA GLU A 18 -6.31 -21.65 -0.13
C GLU A 18 -5.66 -21.82 -1.49
N ARG A 19 -6.44 -21.78 -2.57
CA ARG A 19 -5.90 -21.85 -3.94
C ARG A 19 -4.92 -20.70 -4.21
N ILE A 20 -5.32 -19.47 -3.91
CA ILE A 20 -4.48 -18.28 -4.14
C ILE A 20 -3.24 -18.32 -3.26
N ALA A 21 -3.36 -18.72 -1.99
CA ALA A 21 -2.23 -18.86 -1.08
C ALA A 21 -1.20 -19.86 -1.64
N ARG A 22 -1.68 -21.00 -2.16
CA ARG A 22 -0.85 -22.04 -2.79
C ARG A 22 -0.17 -21.54 -4.07
N GLU A 23 -0.90 -20.88 -4.95
CA GLU A 23 -0.35 -20.27 -6.18
C GLU A 23 0.74 -19.24 -5.85
N GLY A 24 0.57 -18.50 -4.74
CA GLY A 24 1.54 -17.53 -4.23
C GLY A 24 2.67 -18.13 -3.38
N GLY A 25 2.70 -19.44 -3.15
CA GLY A 25 3.73 -20.09 -2.32
C GLY A 25 3.68 -19.72 -0.82
N THR A 26 2.50 -19.35 -0.31
CA THR A 26 2.28 -18.93 1.09
C THR A 26 1.30 -19.86 1.80
N THR A 27 1.29 -19.87 3.13
CA THR A 27 0.23 -20.54 3.90
C THR A 27 -1.07 -19.72 3.88
N LEU A 28 -2.21 -20.36 4.16
CA LEU A 28 -3.48 -19.67 4.29
C LEU A 28 -3.43 -18.56 5.37
N ASP A 29 -2.79 -18.84 6.50
CA ASP A 29 -2.66 -17.87 7.60
C ASP A 29 -1.86 -16.63 7.17
N GLN A 30 -0.75 -16.83 6.46
CA GLN A 30 0.05 -15.73 5.91
C GLN A 30 -0.73 -14.91 4.89
N PHE A 31 -1.51 -15.59 4.04
CA PHE A 31 -2.39 -14.93 3.07
C PHE A 31 -3.45 -14.07 3.78
N VAL A 32 -4.13 -14.62 4.80
CA VAL A 32 -5.16 -13.91 5.57
C VAL A 32 -4.56 -12.73 6.34
N ALA A 33 -3.43 -12.93 7.03
CA ALA A 33 -2.73 -11.86 7.74
C ALA A 33 -2.36 -10.71 6.79
N THR A 34 -1.84 -11.04 5.61
CA THR A 34 -1.50 -10.06 4.57
C THR A 34 -2.74 -9.35 4.04
N ALA A 35 -3.84 -10.06 3.82
CA ALA A 35 -5.09 -9.48 3.36
C ALA A 35 -5.67 -8.50 4.40
N VAL A 36 -5.61 -8.84 5.69
CA VAL A 36 -6.01 -7.95 6.79
C VAL A 36 -5.13 -6.71 6.81
N ALA A 37 -3.80 -6.86 6.73
CA ALA A 37 -2.86 -5.74 6.69
C ALA A 37 -3.14 -4.81 5.49
N LYS A 38 -3.38 -5.37 4.31
CA LYS A 38 -3.75 -4.61 3.11
C LYS A 38 -5.07 -3.88 3.28
N LYS A 39 -6.09 -4.52 3.85
CA LYS A 39 -7.40 -3.89 4.07
C LYS A 39 -7.31 -2.75 5.08
N LEU A 40 -6.58 -2.94 6.18
CA LEU A 40 -6.30 -1.89 7.16
C LEU A 40 -5.57 -0.72 6.50
N SER A 41 -4.49 -0.99 5.77
CA SER A 41 -3.74 0.03 5.03
C SER A 41 -4.64 0.80 4.05
N ALA A 42 -5.48 0.11 3.27
CA ALA A 42 -6.40 0.74 2.33
C ALA A 42 -7.43 1.65 3.05
N ILE A 43 -7.96 1.23 4.20
CA ILE A 43 -8.91 2.03 4.98
C ILE A 43 -8.23 3.26 5.59
N THR A 44 -7.02 3.10 6.13
CA THR A 44 -6.35 4.16 6.90
C THR A 44 -5.54 5.12 6.03
N SER A 45 -5.20 4.75 4.78
CA SER A 45 -4.31 5.52 3.91
C SER A 45 -4.75 6.97 3.71
N ALA A 46 -6.02 7.21 3.41
CA ALA A 46 -6.50 8.57 3.14
C ALA A 46 -6.37 9.49 4.38
N ALA A 47 -6.77 9.00 5.55
CA ALA A 47 -6.65 9.73 6.81
C ALA A 47 -5.17 9.99 7.17
N PHE A 48 -4.33 8.97 7.03
CA PHE A 48 -2.89 9.08 7.28
C PHE A 48 -2.23 10.12 6.36
N LEU A 49 -2.56 10.12 5.06
CA LEU A 49 -2.02 11.09 4.10
C LEU A 49 -2.52 12.51 4.39
N ALA A 50 -3.77 12.68 4.80
CA ALA A 50 -4.31 13.98 5.18
C ALA A 50 -3.61 14.54 6.43
N GLU A 51 -3.45 13.74 7.48
CA GLU A 51 -2.74 14.14 8.71
C GLU A 51 -1.26 14.46 8.43
N ARG A 52 -0.62 13.66 7.58
CA ARG A 52 0.76 13.92 7.15
C ARG A 52 0.85 15.20 6.31
N GLY A 53 -0.09 15.41 5.40
CA GLY A 53 -0.17 16.59 4.55
C GLY A 53 -0.38 17.89 5.34
N ALA A 54 -1.14 17.84 6.44
CA ALA A 54 -1.33 18.99 7.32
C ALA A 54 -0.02 19.48 7.98
N ARG A 55 1.03 18.65 8.01
CA ARG A 55 2.37 18.99 8.52
C ARG A 55 3.35 19.38 7.41
N ALA A 56 2.91 19.46 6.16
CA ALA A 56 3.80 19.77 5.04
C ALA A 56 4.16 21.26 5.00
N ASP A 57 5.43 21.56 4.73
CA ASP A 57 5.88 22.89 4.33
C ASP A 57 5.88 22.96 2.80
N LEU A 58 4.79 23.50 2.24
CA LEU A 58 4.64 23.65 0.79
C LEU A 58 5.64 24.66 0.21
N ALA A 59 6.08 25.65 0.99
CA ALA A 59 7.10 26.59 0.53
C ALA A 59 8.47 25.91 0.41
N ALA A 60 8.81 25.00 1.32
CA ALA A 60 10.01 24.16 1.19
C ALA A 60 9.92 23.21 0.00
N PHE A 61 8.74 22.64 -0.25
CA PHE A 61 8.48 21.83 -1.42
C PHE A 61 8.72 22.61 -2.71
N ASP A 62 8.15 23.81 -2.85
CA ASP A 62 8.32 24.64 -4.04
C ASP A 62 9.79 25.00 -4.27
N ARG A 63 10.51 25.42 -3.21
CA ARG A 63 11.95 25.70 -3.30
C ARG A 63 12.75 24.49 -3.79
N LEU A 64 12.39 23.29 -3.38
CA LEU A 64 13.03 22.05 -3.83
C LEU A 64 12.71 21.78 -5.32
N MET A 65 11.44 21.93 -5.72
CA MET A 65 11.00 21.66 -7.08
C MET A 65 11.55 22.65 -8.10
N THR A 66 11.79 23.91 -7.71
CA THR A 66 12.35 24.96 -8.58
C THR A 66 13.86 25.12 -8.45
N ARG A 67 14.55 24.22 -7.73
CA ARG A 67 15.98 24.35 -7.47
C ARG A 67 16.77 24.37 -8.78
N GLN A 68 17.82 25.18 -8.82
CA GLN A 68 18.75 25.18 -9.93
C GLN A 68 19.63 23.93 -9.86
N GLY A 69 19.78 23.24 -10.98
CA GLY A 69 20.50 21.97 -11.07
C GLY A 69 19.60 20.74 -10.91
N GLY A 70 20.01 19.65 -11.56
CA GLY A 70 19.24 18.41 -11.69
C GLY A 70 19.55 17.74 -13.03
N LEU A 71 19.08 16.51 -13.20
CA LEU A 71 19.09 15.84 -14.50
C LEU A 71 17.74 16.08 -15.18
N PRO A 72 17.72 16.25 -16.52
CA PRO A 72 16.46 16.22 -17.25
C PRO A 72 15.74 14.88 -17.01
N PRO A 73 14.40 14.83 -17.11
CA PRO A 73 13.66 13.59 -17.03
C PRO A 73 14.21 12.56 -18.02
N ALA A 74 14.21 11.28 -17.62
CA ALA A 74 14.49 10.19 -18.54
C ALA A 74 13.48 10.22 -19.70
N LEU A 75 13.79 9.58 -20.82
CA LEU A 75 12.92 9.63 -22.00
C LEU A 75 11.51 9.14 -21.68
N GLU A 76 11.41 8.11 -20.85
CA GLU A 76 10.19 7.50 -20.32
C GLU A 76 9.42 8.37 -19.31
N ASP A 77 10.09 9.35 -18.68
CA ASP A 77 9.49 10.27 -17.70
C ASP A 77 9.00 11.57 -18.34
N ARG A 78 9.28 11.79 -19.63
CA ARG A 78 8.81 12.99 -20.34
C ARG A 78 7.30 12.91 -20.55
N LEU A 79 6.62 14.01 -20.21
CA LEU A 79 5.23 14.21 -20.63
C LEU A 79 5.18 14.15 -22.16
N ARG A 80 4.19 13.43 -22.71
CA ARG A 80 3.91 13.45 -24.14
C ARG A 80 3.30 14.80 -24.48
N ASP A 81 3.75 15.37 -25.61
CA ASP A 81 3.20 16.59 -26.21
C ASP A 81 1.72 16.43 -26.60
#